data_AF-A0AAV0VZB1-F1
#
_entry.id   AF-A0AAV0VZB1-F1
#
_cell.length_a   1.000
_cell.length_b   1.000
_cell.length_c   1.000
_cell.angle_alpha   90.00
_cell.angle_beta   90.00
_cell.angle_gamma   90.00
#
_symmetry.space_group_name_H-M   'P 1'
#
loop_
_entity.id
_entity.type
_entity.pdbx_description
1 polymer ?
#
loop_
_entity_poly.entity_id
_entity_poly.type
_entity_poly.pdbx_seq_one_letter_code
_entity_poly.pdbx_strand_id
1 'polypeptide(L)'
;MTPLANPITEAEKRYQKAQIGTRNVIERTFGVWKRRFPVLSVGIRTQIPTTLLTIIATAVLHNMLIKANDPLPIDDTLLNENLLRQVPVYPVQQTGNIVRRTLIETVFN
;
A
#
# COMPACT_ATOMS: atom_id res chain seq x y z
N MET A 1 4.19 -1.90 10.07
CA MET A 1 3.50 -1.85 11.38
C MET A 1 2.39 -2.87 11.38
N THR A 2 2.43 -3.83 12.30
CA THR A 2 1.41 -4.88 12.42
C THR A 2 0.24 -4.36 13.27
N PRO A 3 -1.02 -4.60 12.88
CA PRO A 3 -2.18 -4.26 13.72
C PRO A 3 -2.09 -4.91 15.11
N LEU A 4 -2.67 -4.26 16.11
CA LEU A 4 -2.86 -4.86 17.43
C LEU A 4 -3.88 -5.99 17.34
N ALA A 5 -3.53 -7.18 17.85
CA ALA A 5 -4.43 -8.33 17.87
C ALA A 5 -5.61 -8.13 18.85
N ASN A 6 -5.35 -7.47 19.98
CA ASN A 6 -6.35 -7.13 20.98
C ASN A 6 -6.02 -5.77 21.63
N PRO A 7 -6.53 -4.65 21.09
CA PRO A 7 -6.36 -3.32 21.70
C PRO A 7 -7.28 -3.18 22.92
N ILE A 8 -6.71 -3.04 24.11
CA ILE A 8 -7.44 -2.98 25.38
C ILE A 8 -7.53 -1.53 25.86
N THR A 9 -6.42 -0.79 25.82
CA THR A 9 -6.38 0.59 26.31
C THR A 9 -6.96 1.59 25.31
N GLU A 10 -7.40 2.76 25.77
CA GLU A 10 -7.91 3.80 24.87
C GLU A 10 -6.83 4.31 23.90
N ALA A 11 -5.58 4.42 24.35
CA ALA A 11 -4.45 4.76 23.49
C ALA A 11 -4.24 3.71 22.38
N GLU A 12 -4.32 2.42 22.71
CA GLU A 12 -4.25 1.32 21.75
C GLU A 12 -5.39 1.36 20.73
N LYS A 13 -6.63 1.64 21.17
CA LYS A 13 -7.79 1.78 20.27
C LYS A 13 -7.63 2.96 19.32
N ARG A 14 -7.16 4.12 19.82
CA ARG A 14 -6.89 5.31 18.99
C ARG A 14 -5.81 5.04 17.96
N TYR A 15 -4.70 4.42 18.38
CA TYR A 15 -3.63 3.99 17.48
C TYR A 15 -4.16 3.03 16.40
N GLN A 16 -4.91 2.00 16.79
CA GLN A 16 -5.46 1.01 15.87
C GLN A 16 -6.40 1.67 14.85
N LYS A 17 -7.28 2.58 15.28
CA LYS A 17 -8.18 3.33 14.41
C LYS A 17 -7.40 4.18 13.40
N ALA A 18 -6.38 4.90 13.85
CA ALA A 18 -5.52 5.69 12.97
C ALA A 18 -4.79 4.79 11.96
N GLN A 19 -4.21 3.68 12.42
CA GLN A 19 -3.51 2.73 11.56
C GLN A 19 -4.42 2.13 10.47
N ILE A 20 -5.62 1.69 10.83
CA ILE A 20 -6.61 1.16 9.87
C ILE A 20 -6.99 2.25 8.85
N GLY A 21 -7.27 3.47 9.33
CA GLY A 21 -7.61 4.59 8.46
C GLY A 21 -6.53 4.86 7.41
N THR A 22 -5.28 4.98 7.84
CA THR A 22 -4.14 5.20 6.93
C THR A 22 -3.95 4.04 5.95
N ARG A 23 -4.02 2.78 6.43
CA ARG A 23 -3.85 1.59 5.59
C ARG A 23 -4.92 1.51 4.51
N ASN A 24 -6.19 1.71 4.86
CA ASN A 24 -7.30 1.64 3.92
C ASN A 24 -7.16 2.67 2.77
N VAL A 25 -6.73 3.90 3.08
CA VAL A 25 -6.50 4.92 2.04
C VAL A 25 -5.42 4.46 1.08
N ILE A 26 -4.25 4.06 1.61
CA ILE A 26 -3.11 3.67 0.79
C ILE A 26 -3.38 2.40 -0.03
N GLU A 27 -4.04 1.40 0.55
CA GLU A 27 -4.41 0.17 -0.17
C GLU A 27 -5.38 0.48 -1.32
N ARG A 28 -6.38 1.33 -1.08
CA ARG A 28 -7.31 1.77 -2.13
C ARG A 28 -6.59 2.56 -3.22
N THR A 29 -5.71 3.48 -2.85
CA THR A 29 -4.90 4.26 -3.81
C THR A 29 -4.04 3.33 -4.66
N PHE A 30 -3.31 2.39 -4.06
CA PHE A 30 -2.51 1.42 -4.81
C PHE A 30 -3.37 0.48 -5.67
N GLY A 31 -4.56 0.09 -5.20
CA GLY A 31 -5.50 -0.71 -5.99
C GLY A 31 -5.92 0.00 -7.28
N VAL A 32 -6.35 1.27 -7.16
CA VAL A 32 -6.72 2.10 -8.32
C VAL A 32 -5.53 2.34 -9.25
N TRP A 33 -4.37 2.64 -8.69
CA TRP A 33 -3.17 2.94 -9.46
C TRP A 33 -2.69 1.71 -10.27
N LYS A 34 -2.69 0.53 -9.64
CA LYS A 34 -2.36 -0.76 -10.27
C LYS A 34 -3.36 -1.20 -11.34
N ARG A 35 -4.66 -0.94 -11.15
CA ARG A 35 -5.69 -1.20 -12.17
C ARG A 35 -5.49 -0.31 -13.39
N ARG A 36 -5.20 0.97 -13.16
CA ARG A 36 -4.99 1.95 -14.23
C ARG A 36 -3.68 1.72 -14.99
N PHE A 37 -2.63 1.27 -14.30
CA PHE A 37 -1.32 0.98 -14.89
C PHE A 37 -0.89 -0.45 -14.57
N PRO A 38 -1.29 -1.44 -15.39
CA PRO A 38 -0.98 -2.87 -15.18
C PRO A 38 0.51 -3.20 -14.99
N VAL A 39 1.41 -2.35 -15.51
CA VAL A 39 2.86 -2.45 -15.33
C VAL A 39 3.27 -2.50 -13.85
N LEU A 40 2.49 -1.89 -12.95
CA LEU A 40 2.70 -1.92 -11.51
C LEU A 40 2.21 -3.20 -10.83
N SER A 41 1.35 -3.98 -11.51
CA SER A 41 0.78 -5.24 -11.01
C SER A 41 1.58 -6.46 -11.47
N VAL A 42 1.97 -6.49 -12.74
CA VAL A 42 2.66 -7.63 -13.37
C VAL A 42 4.13 -7.74 -12.94
N GLY A 43 4.69 -6.63 -12.46
CA GLY A 43 6.09 -6.50 -12.07
C GLY A 43 6.96 -5.97 -13.21
N ILE A 44 7.86 -5.05 -12.86
CA ILE A 44 8.70 -4.32 -13.81
C ILE A 44 10.03 -5.07 -13.97
N ARG A 45 10.40 -5.40 -15.21
CA ARG A 45 11.63 -6.16 -15.55
C ARG A 45 12.68 -5.31 -16.24
N THR A 46 12.74 -4.02 -15.89
CA THR A 46 13.75 -3.08 -16.39
C THR A 46 14.85 -2.85 -15.36
N GLN A 47 15.93 -2.19 -15.78
CA GLN A 47 16.98 -1.75 -14.86
C GLN A 47 16.38 -0.83 -13.77
N ILE A 48 16.96 -0.85 -12.56
CA ILE A 48 16.45 -0.08 -11.41
C ILE A 48 16.17 1.40 -11.74
N PRO A 49 17.04 2.13 -12.47
CA PRO A 49 16.77 3.52 -12.81
C PRO A 49 15.50 3.70 -13.66
N THR A 50 15.32 2.83 -14.65
CA THR A 50 14.14 2.82 -15.53
C THR A 50 12.88 2.42 -14.77
N THR A 51 13.00 1.47 -13.84
CA THR A 51 11.90 1.04 -12.98
C THR A 51 11.41 2.21 -12.12
N LEU A 52 12.33 2.95 -11.49
CA LEU A 52 11.99 4.14 -10.72
C LEU A 52 11.31 5.21 -11.60
N LEU A 53 11.85 5.46 -12.80
CA LEU A 53 11.28 6.42 -13.73
C LEU A 53 9.85 6.02 -14.16
N THR A 54 9.61 4.72 -14.37
CA THR A 54 8.28 4.18 -14.70
C THR A 54 7.28 4.43 -13.56
N ILE A 55 7.70 4.17 -12.32
CA ILE A 55 6.89 4.43 -11.12
C ILE A 55 6.55 5.93 -11.01
N ILE A 56 7.53 6.82 -11.21
CA ILE A 56 7.30 8.27 -11.15
C ILE A 56 6.38 8.72 -12.29
N ALA A 57 6.65 8.29 -13.52
CA ALA A 57 5.86 8.66 -14.70
C ALA A 57 4.40 8.26 -14.53
N THR A 58 4.12 7.03 -14.09
CA THR A 58 2.76 6.57 -13.84
C THR A 58 2.06 7.31 -12.71
N ALA A 59 2.77 7.80 -11.69
CA ALA A 59 2.20 8.64 -10.64
C ALA A 59 1.80 10.03 -11.18
N VAL A 60 2.68 10.63 -11.98
CA VAL A 60 2.40 11.93 -12.64
C VAL A 60 1.21 11.81 -13.58
N LEU A 61 1.19 10.77 -14.44
CA LEU A 61 0.06 10.51 -15.34
C LEU A 61 -1.23 10.26 -14.56
N HIS A 62 -1.19 9.51 -13.45
CA HIS A 62 -2.36 9.30 -12.61
C HIS A 62 -2.98 10.62 -12.13
N ASN A 63 -2.15 11.55 -11.64
CA ASN A 63 -2.60 12.86 -11.19
C ASN A 63 -3.19 13.70 -12.33
N MET A 64 -2.60 13.64 -13.53
CA MET A 64 -3.14 14.31 -14.72
C MET A 64 -4.51 13.75 -15.10
N LEU A 65 -4.68 12.43 -15.07
CA LEU A 65 -5.94 11.76 -15.38
C LEU A 65 -7.04 12.05 -14.34
N ILE A 66 -6.69 12.12 -13.05
CA ILE A 66 -7.62 12.59 -12.01
C ILE A 66 -8.12 14.01 -12.31
N LYS A 67 -7.20 14.92 -12.65
CA LYS A 67 -7.57 16.31 -13.01
C LYS A 67 -8.44 16.39 -14.26
N ALA A 68 -8.22 15.50 -15.21
CA ALA A 68 -9.04 15.38 -16.42
C ALA A 68 -10.39 14.69 -16.19
N ASN A 69 -10.68 14.24 -14.96
CA ASN A 69 -11.85 13.43 -14.62
C ASN A 69 -11.98 12.17 -15.52
N ASP A 70 -10.83 11.59 -15.88
CA ASP A 70 -10.77 10.41 -16.74
C ASP A 70 -11.31 9.18 -15.98
N PRO A 71 -12.32 8.47 -16.53
CA PRO A 71 -12.92 7.33 -15.85
C PRO A 71 -11.89 6.23 -15.62
N LEU A 72 -12.10 5.45 -14.56
CA LEU A 72 -11.24 4.29 -14.33
C LEU A 72 -11.58 3.21 -15.38
N PRO A 73 -10.58 2.54 -15.98
CA PRO A 73 -10.85 1.41 -16.86
C PRO A 73 -11.68 0.34 -16.14
N ILE A 74 -12.68 -0.22 -16.83
CA ILE A 74 -13.47 -1.35 -16.33
C ILE A 74 -12.53 -2.55 -16.21
N ASP A 75 -12.61 -3.22 -15.06
CA ASP A 75 -11.70 -4.29 -14.67
C ASP A 75 -12.09 -5.62 -15.35
N ASP A 76 -12.01 -5.68 -16.68
CA ASP A 76 -12.24 -6.94 -17.44
C ASP A 76 -11.04 -7.88 -17.31
N THR A 77 -9.92 -7.36 -16.84
CA THR A 77 -8.67 -8.08 -16.61
C THR A 77 -8.32 -8.03 -15.12
N LEU A 78 -9.04 -8.81 -14.30
CA LEU A 78 -8.37 -9.44 -13.17
C LEU A 78 -7.21 -10.23 -13.78
N LEU A 79 -6.04 -9.61 -13.87
CA LEU A 79 -4.79 -10.24 -14.26
C LEU A 79 -4.71 -11.52 -13.44
N ASN A 80 -4.91 -12.64 -14.13
CA ASN A 80 -5.01 -13.99 -13.61
C ASN A 80 -4.09 -14.11 -12.38
N GLU A 81 -4.59 -14.41 -11.17
CA GLU A 81 -3.77 -14.42 -9.95
C GLU A 81 -2.49 -15.27 -10.11
N ASN A 82 -2.52 -16.22 -11.05
CA ASN A 82 -1.41 -17.04 -11.53
C ASN A 82 -0.20 -16.25 -12.13
N LEU A 83 -0.39 -15.00 -12.59
CA LEU A 83 0.68 -14.14 -13.12
C LEU A 83 1.38 -13.31 -12.03
N LEU A 84 0.76 -13.17 -10.85
CA LEU A 84 1.37 -12.55 -9.68
C LEU A 84 2.32 -13.56 -9.06
N ARG A 85 3.58 -13.59 -9.51
CA ARG A 85 4.62 -14.39 -8.85
C ARG A 85 4.66 -14.00 -7.37
N GLN A 86 4.25 -14.92 -6.50
CA GLN A 86 4.39 -14.78 -5.07
C GLN A 86 5.89 -14.65 -4.76
N VAL A 87 6.30 -13.47 -4.29
CA VAL A 87 7.64 -13.30 -3.72
C VAL A 87 7.61 -14.02 -2.36
N PRO A 88 8.59 -14.88 -2.04
CA PRO A 88 8.63 -15.54 -0.74
C PRO A 88 8.59 -14.50 0.38
N VAL A 89 7.57 -14.59 1.23
CA VAL A 89 7.43 -13.76 2.41
C VAL A 89 8.46 -14.25 3.43
N TYR A 90 9.57 -13.53 3.56
CA TYR A 90 10.53 -13.82 4.62
C TYR A 90 9.91 -13.52 5.99
N PRO A 91 10.11 -14.37 7.01
CA PRO A 91 9.66 -14.08 8.37
C PRO A 91 10.34 -12.81 8.87
N VAL A 92 9.55 -11.75 9.08
CA VAL A 92 10.03 -10.47 9.62
C VAL A 92 10.31 -10.63 11.11
N GLN A 93 11.51 -10.23 11.54
CA GLN A 93 11.90 -10.24 12.96
C GLN A 93 11.02 -9.28 13.79
N GLN A 94 10.60 -9.72 14.98
CA GLN A 94 9.62 -9.07 15.85
C GLN A 94 10.10 -7.76 16.53
N THR A 95 11.18 -7.14 16.06
CA THR A 95 11.75 -5.88 16.58
C THR A 95 10.75 -4.71 16.55
N GLY A 96 9.72 -4.79 15.70
CA GLY A 96 8.69 -3.75 15.55
C GLY A 96 7.77 -3.55 16.76
N ASN A 97 7.77 -4.46 17.75
CA ASN A 97 6.90 -4.35 18.92
C ASN A 97 7.29 -3.21 19.86
N ILE A 98 8.60 -2.94 20.03
CA ILE A 98 9.09 -1.88 20.90
C ILE A 98 8.72 -0.52 20.31
N VAL A 99 9.04 -0.30 19.03
CA VAL A 99 8.72 0.96 18.32
C VAL A 99 7.23 1.26 18.35
N ARG A 100 6.39 0.23 18.13
CA ARG A 100 4.93 0.39 18.21
C ARG A 100 4.47 0.77 19.62
N ARG A 101 5.01 0.14 20.66
CA ARG A 101 4.66 0.46 22.05
C ARG A 101 5.03 1.90 22.39
N THR A 102 6.26 2.31 22.11
CA THR A 102 6.72 3.69 22.32
C THR A 102 5.85 4.70 21.57
N LEU A 103 5.45 4.42 20.33
CA LEU A 103 4.59 5.30 19.55
C LEU A 103 3.17 5.43 20.14
N ILE A 104 2.60 4.33 20.64
CA ILE A 104 1.29 4.35 21.32
C ILE A 104 1.37 5.22 22.58
N GLU A 105 2.40 5.01 23.40
CA GLU A 105 2.60 5.73 24.66
C GLU A 105 2.93 7.22 24.47
N THR A 106 3.64 7.59 23.41
CA THR A 106 4.07 8.99 23.18
C THR A 106 3.07 9.82 22.40
N VAL A 107 2.40 9.23 21.40
CA VAL A 107 1.55 9.96 20.45
C VAL A 107 0.05 9.80 20.76
N PHE A 108 -0.36 8.67 21.33
CA PHE A 108 -1.78 8.31 21.50
C PHE A 108 -2.26 8.26 22.96
N ASN A 109 -1.41 8.64 23.92
CA ASN A 109 -1.71 8.72 25.35
C ASN A 109 -3.01 9.52 25.64
#